data_AF-A0A5F5Q0R7-F1
#
_entry.id   AF-A0A5F5Q0R7-F1
#
_cell.length_a   1.000
_cell.length_b   1.000
_cell.length_c   1.000
_cell.angle_alpha   90.00
_cell.angle_beta   90.00
_cell.angle_gamma   90.00
#
_symmetry.space_group_name_H-M   'P 1'
#
loop_
_entity.id
_entity.type
_entity.pdbx_description
1 polymer ?
#
loop_
_entity_poly.entity_id
_entity_poly.type
_entity_poly.pdbx_seq_one_letter_code
_entity_poly.pdbx_strand_id
1 'polypeptide(L)'
;MPVTSNRTLFFPDPCSYDTSPPGCHYHPSEQNFSREARRETAMAKDILGEAGLHFDELNKLRVLDPEVTQQTIELKEECKDFVDKIGQFQKIVGGLIELVDQLAKEAENEKMKAIGARNLLKSIAKQREAQQQQLQALIAEKKMQLERLRSPDLPRTLSSLFLEEASLQTAVQCSCHTLPTLFPRKGLLFQD
;
A
#
# COMPACT_ATOMS: atom_id res chain seq x y z
N MET A 1 70.35 -4.51 -86.13
CA MET A 1 70.73 -5.02 -87.48
C MET A 1 70.37 -6.50 -87.52
N PRO A 2 69.82 -7.09 -88.61
CA PRO A 2 69.71 -6.61 -90.00
C PRO A 2 68.25 -6.22 -90.35
N VAL A 3 67.83 -5.37 -91.28
CA VAL A 3 68.22 -4.89 -92.63
C VAL A 3 68.15 -5.96 -93.74
N THR A 4 67.15 -5.81 -94.61
CA THR A 4 67.16 -6.00 -96.08
C THR A 4 65.72 -5.70 -96.56
N SER A 5 65.42 -4.52 -97.10
CA SER A 5 65.69 -4.02 -98.45
C SER A 5 65.13 -4.90 -99.56
N ASN A 6 64.02 -4.47 -100.18
CA ASN A 6 64.01 -4.33 -101.64
C ASN A 6 62.95 -3.33 -102.14
N ARG A 7 63.48 -2.27 -102.74
CA ARG A 7 62.83 -1.25 -103.59
C ARG A 7 62.96 -1.79 -105.02
N THR A 8 61.96 -1.74 -105.92
CA THR A 8 61.66 -0.68 -106.92
C THR A 8 60.80 -1.43 -107.99
N LEU A 9 59.73 -0.89 -108.59
CA LEU A 9 59.69 -0.06 -109.82
C LEU A 9 58.22 0.47 -109.92
N PHE A 10 57.92 1.77 -109.80
CA PHE A 10 58.07 2.90 -110.75
C PHE A 10 57.02 2.95 -111.89
N PHE A 11 55.90 3.66 -111.60
CA PHE A 11 55.06 4.60 -112.40
C PHE A 11 54.43 4.19 -113.78
N PRO A 12 53.39 4.89 -114.33
CA PRO A 12 52.68 6.10 -113.87
C PRO A 12 51.12 6.10 -113.90
N ASP A 13 50.56 7.17 -113.33
CA ASP A 13 49.14 7.58 -113.25
C ASP A 13 48.40 7.74 -114.61
N PRO A 14 47.08 8.02 -114.64
CA PRO A 14 46.69 9.42 -114.53
C PRO A 14 45.43 9.70 -113.70
N CYS A 15 45.58 10.75 -112.89
CA CYS A 15 44.62 11.77 -112.52
C CYS A 15 43.30 11.80 -113.30
N SER A 16 42.19 11.94 -112.56
CA SER A 16 41.03 12.73 -113.00
C SER A 16 40.35 13.35 -111.77
N TYR A 17 40.78 14.58 -111.50
CA TYR A 17 40.14 15.72 -110.82
C TYR A 17 38.68 15.56 -110.32
N ASP A 18 38.41 15.96 -109.07
CA ASP A 18 37.73 17.25 -108.82
C ASP A 18 37.75 17.74 -107.34
N THR A 19 38.57 18.77 -107.12
CA THR A 19 38.40 20.06 -106.39
C THR A 19 37.33 20.26 -105.26
N SER A 20 37.81 20.30 -103.99
CA SER A 20 37.49 21.05 -102.71
C SER A 20 36.35 22.11 -102.58
N PRO A 21 35.97 22.66 -101.36
CA PRO A 21 36.14 22.30 -99.91
C PRO A 21 34.85 22.59 -99.02
N PRO A 22 34.93 23.04 -97.72
CA PRO A 22 34.98 22.32 -96.44
C PRO A 22 33.72 22.48 -95.54
N GLY A 23 33.52 21.64 -94.52
CA GLY A 23 32.46 21.89 -93.53
C GLY A 23 32.50 20.97 -92.30
N CYS A 24 32.94 21.52 -91.17
CA CYS A 24 32.84 20.89 -89.87
C CYS A 24 31.36 20.73 -89.47
N HIS A 25 30.83 19.51 -89.45
CA HIS A 25 29.56 19.22 -88.79
C HIS A 25 29.81 18.43 -87.51
N TYR A 26 29.88 19.21 -86.42
CA TYR A 26 29.65 18.77 -85.06
C TYR A 26 28.31 18.03 -84.99
N HIS A 27 28.31 16.78 -84.54
CA HIS A 27 27.10 16.13 -84.04
C HIS A 27 26.91 16.59 -82.58
N PRO A 28 25.87 17.36 -82.23
CA PRO A 28 25.60 17.64 -80.83
C PRO A 28 25.04 16.35 -80.22
N SER A 29 25.80 15.78 -79.30
CA SER A 29 25.42 14.65 -78.47
C SER A 29 24.07 14.88 -77.77
N GLU A 30 23.14 13.94 -77.91
CA GLU A 30 21.89 13.82 -77.12
C GLU A 30 22.13 13.85 -75.60
N GLN A 31 23.38 13.64 -75.17
CA GLN A 31 23.84 13.78 -73.79
C GLN A 31 23.81 15.22 -73.26
N ASN A 32 23.85 16.25 -74.12
CA ASN A 32 23.81 17.65 -73.67
C ASN A 32 22.37 18.11 -73.37
N PHE A 33 21.38 17.67 -74.16
CA PHE A 33 19.97 18.03 -73.95
C PHE A 33 19.44 17.57 -72.58
N SER A 34 19.80 16.36 -72.15
CA SER A 34 19.45 15.86 -70.81
C SER A 34 20.20 16.57 -69.67
N ARG A 35 21.38 17.14 -69.94
CA ARG A 35 22.15 17.92 -68.96
C ARG A 35 21.63 19.34 -68.81
N GLU A 36 21.26 19.99 -69.92
CA GLU A 36 20.58 21.30 -69.92
C GLU A 36 19.24 21.20 -69.17
N ALA A 37 18.38 20.24 -69.52
CA ALA A 37 17.09 20.06 -68.86
C ALA A 37 17.23 19.76 -67.35
N ARG A 38 18.21 18.95 -66.94
CA ARG A 38 18.49 18.70 -65.52
C ARG A 38 18.96 19.97 -64.80
N ARG A 39 19.80 20.80 -65.43
CA ARG A 39 20.23 22.08 -64.85
C ARG A 39 19.08 23.06 -64.75
N GLU A 40 18.22 23.14 -65.76
CA GLU A 40 17.01 23.97 -65.73
C GLU A 40 16.06 23.53 -64.61
N THR A 41 15.86 22.22 -64.41
CA THR A 41 15.04 21.72 -63.30
C THR A 41 15.65 21.98 -61.92
N ALA A 42 16.98 21.96 -61.81
CA ALA A 42 17.68 22.28 -60.56
C ALA A 42 17.58 23.79 -60.23
N MET A 43 17.81 24.65 -61.22
CA MET A 43 17.66 26.10 -61.09
C MET A 43 16.22 26.50 -60.78
N ALA A 44 15.24 25.83 -61.41
CA ALA A 44 13.82 26.05 -61.11
C ALA A 44 13.47 25.62 -59.67
N LYS A 45 14.04 24.52 -59.17
CA LYS A 45 13.86 24.07 -57.79
C LYS A 45 14.48 25.05 -56.78
N ASP A 46 15.62 25.65 -57.11
CA ASP A 46 16.28 26.65 -56.26
C ASP A 46 15.49 27.97 -56.23
N ILE A 47 14.99 28.46 -57.36
CA ILE A 47 14.15 29.69 -57.43
C ILE A 47 12.84 29.50 -56.66
N LEU A 48 12.23 28.30 -56.77
CA LEU A 48 11.01 27.98 -56.02
C LEU A 48 11.29 27.83 -54.53
N GLY A 49 12.42 27.22 -54.16
CA GLY A 49 12.88 27.16 -52.77
C GLY A 49 13.14 28.56 -52.16
N GLU A 50 13.72 29.48 -52.93
CA GLU A 50 13.93 30.88 -52.53
C GLU A 50 12.61 31.66 -52.38
N ALA A 51 11.57 31.27 -53.13
CA ALA A 51 10.21 31.77 -52.99
C ALA A 51 9.40 31.08 -51.85
N GLY A 52 10.01 30.14 -51.11
CA GLY A 52 9.34 29.37 -50.06
C GLY A 52 8.35 28.33 -50.58
N LEU A 53 8.55 27.84 -51.80
CA LEU A 53 7.72 26.85 -52.47
C LEU A 53 8.50 25.54 -52.68
N HIS A 54 7.96 24.45 -52.14
CA HIS A 54 8.53 23.11 -52.16
C HIS A 54 7.71 22.19 -53.06
N PHE A 55 8.35 21.25 -53.74
CA PHE A 55 7.66 20.16 -54.44
C PHE A 55 7.54 18.94 -53.53
N ASP A 56 6.34 18.39 -53.48
CA ASP A 56 6.06 17.11 -52.81
C ASP A 56 6.32 15.91 -53.74
N GLU A 57 6.28 14.68 -53.19
CA GLU A 57 6.48 13.42 -53.91
C GLU A 57 5.50 13.20 -55.08
N LEU A 58 4.38 13.94 -55.08
CA LEU A 58 3.36 13.95 -56.13
C LEU A 58 3.51 15.10 -57.14
N ASN A 59 4.69 15.76 -57.18
CA ASN A 59 4.99 16.92 -58.03
C ASN A 59 4.00 18.10 -57.86
N LYS A 60 3.41 18.23 -56.67
CA LYS A 60 2.54 19.37 -56.32
C LYS A 60 3.37 20.44 -55.60
N LEU A 61 3.11 21.70 -55.93
CA LEU A 61 3.65 22.86 -55.23
C LEU A 61 3.03 22.97 -53.83
N ARG A 62 3.89 23.10 -52.81
CA ARG A 62 3.55 23.28 -51.39
C ARG A 62 4.32 24.46 -50.83
N VAL A 63 3.75 25.14 -49.84
CA VAL A 63 4.38 26.29 -49.16
C VAL A 63 5.28 25.85 -48.00
N LEU A 64 5.11 24.60 -47.52
CA LEU A 64 5.89 24.02 -46.43
C LEU A 64 6.64 22.80 -46.96
N ASP A 65 7.88 22.63 -46.51
CA ASP A 65 8.69 21.46 -46.85
C ASP A 65 7.93 20.17 -46.43
N PRO A 66 7.76 19.19 -47.34
CA PRO A 66 7.11 17.92 -47.01
C PRO A 66 7.80 17.20 -45.83
N GLU A 67 9.12 17.30 -45.69
CA GLU A 67 9.85 16.68 -44.57
C GLU A 67 9.49 17.33 -43.23
N VAL A 68 9.47 18.67 -43.17
CA VAL A 68 9.08 19.43 -41.98
C VAL A 68 7.60 19.20 -41.65
N THR A 69 6.75 19.06 -42.67
CA THR A 69 5.33 18.73 -42.50
C THR A 69 5.16 17.37 -41.85
N GLN A 70 5.89 16.35 -42.32
CA GLN A 70 5.84 15.00 -41.80
C GLN A 70 6.34 14.94 -40.35
N GLN A 71 7.50 15.54 -40.07
CA GLN A 71 8.05 15.63 -38.71
C GLN A 71 7.10 16.37 -37.76
N THR A 72 6.42 17.41 -38.23
CA THR A 72 5.43 18.15 -37.42
C THR A 72 4.20 17.29 -37.11
N ILE A 73 3.77 16.44 -38.04
CA ILE A 73 2.65 15.50 -37.81
C ILE A 73 3.07 14.42 -36.82
N GLU A 74 4.25 13.83 -36.99
CA GLU A 74 4.80 12.82 -36.07
C GLU A 74 4.92 13.38 -34.66
N LEU A 75 5.54 14.56 -34.52
CA LEU A 75 5.65 15.25 -33.23
C LEU A 75 4.29 15.53 -32.60
N LYS A 76 3.29 15.93 -33.40
CA LYS A 76 1.93 16.16 -32.91
C LYS A 76 1.29 14.89 -32.37
N GLU A 77 1.44 13.76 -33.06
CA GLU A 77 0.89 12.48 -32.59
C GLU A 77 1.65 11.97 -31.36
N GLU A 78 2.98 12.11 -31.31
CA GLU A 78 3.77 11.78 -30.12
C GLU A 78 3.38 12.64 -28.91
N CYS A 79 3.13 13.93 -29.11
CA CYS A 79 2.65 14.81 -28.05
C CYS A 79 1.28 14.37 -27.52
N LYS A 80 0.36 13.92 -28.40
CA LYS A 80 -0.94 13.38 -27.97
C LYS A 80 -0.76 12.09 -27.16
N ASP A 81 0.04 11.15 -27.66
CA ASP A 81 0.33 9.90 -26.97
C ASP A 81 0.95 10.15 -25.58
N PHE A 82 1.82 11.16 -25.48
CA PHE A 82 2.41 11.55 -24.21
C PHE A 82 1.35 12.09 -23.24
N VAL A 83 0.48 12.99 -23.70
CA VAL A 83 -0.63 13.52 -22.88
C VAL A 83 -1.56 12.40 -22.44
N ASP A 84 -1.88 11.45 -23.30
CA ASP A 84 -2.74 10.30 -22.98
C ASP A 84 -2.09 9.39 -21.93
N LYS A 85 -0.79 9.09 -22.07
CA LYS A 85 -0.03 8.33 -21.07
C LYS A 85 0.00 9.04 -19.71
N ILE A 86 0.21 10.36 -19.70
CA ILE A 86 0.14 11.16 -18.48
C ILE A 86 -1.27 11.14 -17.87
N GLY A 87 -2.32 11.22 -18.70
CA GLY A 87 -3.70 11.12 -18.25
C GLY A 87 -3.99 9.76 -17.60
N GLN A 88 -3.47 8.67 -18.16
CA GLN A 88 -3.57 7.32 -17.55
C GLN A 88 -2.79 7.25 -16.23
N PHE A 89 -1.57 7.79 -16.19
CA PHE A 89 -0.76 7.83 -14.97
C PHE A 89 -1.47 8.59 -13.84
N GLN A 90 -2.06 9.75 -14.14
CA GLN A 90 -2.83 10.53 -13.17
C GLN A 90 -4.03 9.75 -12.62
N LYS A 91 -4.74 8.98 -13.47
CA LYS A 91 -5.83 8.10 -13.02
C LYS A 91 -5.34 7.00 -12.08
N ILE A 92 -4.21 6.37 -12.39
CA ILE A 92 -3.61 5.33 -11.54
C ILE A 92 -3.19 5.92 -10.19
N VAL A 93 -2.50 7.06 -10.19
CA VAL A 93 -2.09 7.74 -8.96
C VAL A 93 -3.30 8.20 -8.15
N GLY A 94 -4.34 8.73 -8.80
CA GLY A 94 -5.60 9.08 -8.13
C GLY A 94 -6.24 7.87 -7.43
N GLY A 95 -6.34 6.74 -8.14
CA GLY A 95 -6.85 5.50 -7.56
C GLY A 95 -5.97 4.94 -6.42
N LEU A 96 -4.64 5.08 -6.52
CA LEU A 96 -3.72 4.69 -5.45
C LEU A 96 -3.89 5.56 -4.20
N ILE A 97 -4.05 6.88 -4.35
CA ILE A 97 -4.31 7.79 -3.23
C ILE A 97 -5.60 7.37 -2.51
N GLU A 98 -6.67 7.10 -3.26
CA GLU A 98 -7.94 6.63 -2.68
C GLU A 98 -7.80 5.31 -1.93
N LEU A 99 -7.06 4.34 -2.49
CA LEU A 99 -6.79 3.06 -1.84
C LEU A 99 -5.99 3.25 -0.54
N VAL A 100 -4.95 4.09 -0.57
CA VAL A 100 -4.13 4.39 0.61
C VAL A 100 -4.96 5.10 1.68
N ASP A 101 -5.85 6.02 1.32
CA ASP A 101 -6.75 6.69 2.25
C ASP A 101 -7.75 5.72 2.90
N GLN A 102 -8.29 4.77 2.12
CA GLN A 102 -9.16 3.72 2.65
C GLN A 102 -8.40 2.82 3.63
N LEU A 103 -7.19 2.37 3.24
CA LEU A 103 -6.34 1.56 4.09
C LEU A 103 -5.95 2.28 5.40
N ALA A 104 -5.66 3.58 5.33
CA ALA A 104 -5.36 4.39 6.50
C ALA A 104 -6.56 4.48 7.46
N LYS A 105 -7.77 4.65 6.93
CA LYS A 105 -9.01 4.65 7.74
C LYS A 105 -9.26 3.30 8.40
N GLU A 106 -9.09 2.21 7.67
CA GLU A 106 -9.25 0.85 8.21
C GLU A 106 -8.22 0.54 9.30
N ALA A 107 -6.95 0.92 9.07
CA ALA A 107 -5.88 0.75 10.05
C ALA A 107 -6.16 1.53 11.35
N GLU A 108 -6.62 2.77 11.26
CA GLU A 108 -7.00 3.55 12.45
C GLU A 108 -8.23 2.97 13.14
N ASN A 109 -9.20 2.43 12.41
CA ASN A 109 -10.36 1.75 12.99
C ASN A 109 -9.94 0.50 13.81
N GLU A 110 -9.09 -0.36 13.22
CA GLU A 110 -8.58 -1.54 13.92
C GLU A 110 -7.70 -1.18 15.13
N LYS A 111 -6.86 -0.14 15.00
CA LYS A 111 -6.10 0.41 16.12
C LYS A 111 -7.01 0.85 17.27
N MET A 112 -8.12 1.55 16.96
CA MET A 112 -9.08 1.96 17.98
C MET A 112 -9.77 0.77 18.66
N LYS A 113 -10.15 -0.27 17.91
CA LYS A 113 -10.70 -1.52 18.48
C LYS A 113 -9.69 -2.20 19.41
N ALA A 114 -8.43 -2.30 19.00
CA ALA A 114 -7.37 -2.91 19.79
C ALA A 114 -7.11 -2.14 21.10
N ILE A 115 -7.10 -0.80 21.05
CA ILE A 115 -7.00 0.05 22.26
C ILE A 115 -8.19 -0.21 23.20
N GLY A 116 -9.41 -0.26 22.64
CA GLY A 116 -10.63 -0.56 23.39
C GLY A 116 -10.56 -1.91 24.11
N ALA A 117 -10.20 -2.97 23.39
CA ALA A 117 -10.04 -4.31 23.96
C ALA A 117 -8.96 -4.35 25.05
N ARG A 118 -7.81 -3.68 24.84
CA ARG A 118 -6.74 -3.58 25.83
C ARG A 118 -7.21 -2.87 27.10
N ASN A 119 -7.95 -1.78 26.97
CA ASN A 119 -8.49 -1.03 28.11
C ASN A 119 -9.50 -1.87 28.91
N LEU A 120 -10.35 -2.62 28.22
CA LEU A 120 -11.29 -3.56 28.84
C LEU A 120 -10.56 -4.67 29.61
N LEU A 121 -9.53 -5.29 29.02
CA LEU A 121 -8.75 -6.31 29.71
C LEU A 121 -8.05 -5.75 30.95
N LYS A 122 -7.52 -4.52 30.86
CA LYS A 122 -6.89 -3.83 31.98
C LYS A 122 -7.89 -3.54 33.11
N SER A 123 -9.12 -3.13 32.79
CA SER A 123 -10.15 -2.88 33.81
C SER A 123 -10.62 -4.19 34.45
N ILE A 124 -10.80 -5.26 33.67
CA ILE A 124 -11.15 -6.59 34.20
C ILE A 124 -10.06 -7.11 35.14
N ALA A 125 -8.78 -6.98 34.79
CA ALA A 125 -7.68 -7.40 35.65
C ALA A 125 -7.71 -6.66 37.00
N LYS A 126 -7.90 -5.33 36.99
CA LYS A 126 -8.05 -4.54 38.22
C LYS A 126 -9.27 -4.96 39.05
N GLN A 127 -10.39 -5.22 38.40
CA GLN A 127 -11.60 -5.69 39.07
C GLN A 127 -11.38 -7.05 39.74
N ARG A 128 -10.71 -7.98 39.05
CA ARG A 128 -10.35 -9.29 39.61
C ARG A 128 -9.43 -9.16 40.82
N GLU A 129 -8.42 -8.31 40.75
CA GLU A 129 -7.50 -8.05 41.85
C GLU A 129 -8.24 -7.48 43.08
N ALA A 130 -9.11 -6.49 42.86
CA ALA A 130 -9.93 -5.91 43.93
C ALA A 130 -10.87 -6.96 44.56
N GLN A 131 -11.53 -7.79 43.73
CA GLN A 131 -12.37 -8.90 44.22
C GLN A 131 -11.56 -9.91 45.03
N GLN A 132 -10.35 -10.24 44.59
CA GLN A 132 -9.47 -11.16 45.29
C GLN A 132 -9.03 -10.60 46.65
N GLN A 133 -8.68 -9.32 46.72
CA GLN A 133 -8.34 -8.65 47.99
C GLN A 133 -9.54 -8.63 48.95
N GLN A 134 -10.75 -8.33 48.45
CA GLN A 134 -11.98 -8.38 49.26
C GLN A 134 -12.24 -9.79 49.82
N LEU A 135 -12.10 -10.83 49.00
CA LEU A 135 -12.26 -12.21 49.44
C LEU A 135 -11.19 -12.62 50.46
N GLN A 136 -9.94 -12.20 50.28
CA GLN A 136 -8.87 -12.47 51.25
C GLN A 136 -9.15 -11.80 52.59
N ALA A 137 -9.66 -10.56 52.60
CA ALA A 137 -10.06 -9.88 53.83
C ALA A 137 -11.19 -10.63 54.55
N LEU A 138 -12.21 -11.08 53.82
CA LEU A 138 -13.30 -11.90 54.37
C LEU A 138 -12.79 -13.23 54.95
N ILE A 139 -11.88 -13.91 54.25
CA ILE A 139 -11.27 -15.15 54.74
C ILE A 139 -10.47 -14.88 56.02
N ALA A 140 -9.69 -13.80 56.06
CA ALA A 140 -8.92 -13.42 57.25
C ALA A 140 -9.84 -13.11 58.45
N GLU A 141 -10.94 -12.39 58.22
CA GLU A 141 -11.95 -12.12 59.24
C GLU A 141 -12.57 -13.42 59.79
N LYS A 142 -12.97 -14.34 58.90
CA LYS A 142 -13.54 -15.63 59.29
C LYS A 142 -12.54 -16.53 60.01
N LYS A 143 -11.27 -16.53 59.59
CA LYS A 143 -10.20 -17.24 60.30
C LYS A 143 -9.97 -16.69 61.71
N MET A 144 -9.96 -15.36 61.87
CA MET A 144 -9.88 -14.72 63.18
C MET A 144 -11.08 -15.09 64.06
N GLN A 145 -12.30 -15.08 63.52
CA GLN A 145 -13.51 -15.53 64.24
C GLN A 145 -13.37 -16.98 64.70
N LEU A 146 -12.87 -17.87 63.83
CA LEU A 146 -12.61 -19.27 64.18
C LEU A 146 -11.52 -19.42 65.25
N GLU A 147 -10.42 -18.66 65.20
CA GLU A 147 -9.38 -18.70 66.22
C GLU A 147 -9.88 -18.20 67.58
N ARG A 148 -10.72 -17.16 67.61
CA ARG A 148 -11.38 -16.71 68.84
C ARG A 148 -12.22 -17.83 69.46
N LEU A 149 -13.01 -18.54 68.65
CA LEU A 149 -13.81 -19.68 69.11
C LEU A 149 -12.96 -20.90 69.48
N ARG A 150 -11.84 -21.12 68.80
CA ARG A 150 -10.93 -22.26 69.02
C ARG A 150 -9.91 -22.01 70.13
N SER A 151 -9.79 -20.77 70.61
CA SER A 151 -8.87 -20.43 71.69
C SER A 151 -8.99 -21.44 72.85
N PRO A 152 -7.87 -21.90 73.43
CA PRO A 152 -7.82 -22.99 74.42
C PRO A 152 -8.55 -22.68 75.74
N ASP A 153 -9.17 -21.51 75.86
CA ASP A 153 -10.06 -21.17 76.97
C ASP A 153 -11.50 -21.67 76.75
N LEU A 154 -11.89 -22.15 75.56
CA LEU A 154 -13.21 -22.76 75.34
C LEU A 154 -13.49 -23.97 76.26
N PRO A 155 -12.58 -24.95 76.44
CA PRO A 155 -12.81 -26.01 77.43
C PRO A 155 -12.80 -25.49 78.87
N ARG A 156 -12.13 -24.38 79.18
CA ARG A 156 -12.14 -23.78 80.52
C ARG A 156 -13.45 -23.06 80.83
N THR A 157 -13.97 -22.30 79.87
CA THR A 157 -15.26 -21.61 79.98
C THR A 157 -16.44 -22.59 79.92
N LEU A 158 -16.37 -23.63 79.08
CA LEU A 158 -17.35 -24.71 79.12
C LEU A 158 -17.27 -25.50 80.42
N SER A 159 -16.07 -25.80 80.95
CA SER A 159 -15.93 -26.50 82.24
C SER A 159 -16.48 -25.66 83.41
N SER A 160 -16.25 -24.33 83.41
CA SER A 160 -16.82 -23.45 84.45
C SER A 160 -18.34 -23.37 84.35
N LEU A 161 -18.91 -23.32 83.13
CA LEU A 161 -20.35 -23.34 82.92
C LEU A 161 -20.96 -24.69 83.31
N PHE A 162 -20.30 -25.81 83.02
CA PHE A 162 -20.72 -27.15 83.46
C PHE A 162 -20.64 -27.31 84.99
N LEU A 163 -19.63 -26.75 85.65
CA LEU A 163 -19.57 -26.73 87.13
C LEU A 163 -20.68 -25.86 87.74
N GLU A 164 -20.97 -24.70 87.15
CA GLU A 164 -22.03 -23.81 87.60
C GLU A 164 -23.40 -24.47 87.44
N GLU A 165 -23.66 -25.12 86.30
CA GLU A 165 -24.89 -25.88 86.04
C GLU A 165 -25.04 -27.07 87.01
N ALA A 166 -23.97 -27.81 87.27
CA ALA A 166 -23.97 -28.91 88.25
C ALA A 166 -24.21 -28.41 89.69
N SER A 167 -23.65 -27.26 90.07
CA SER A 167 -23.87 -26.64 91.38
C SER A 167 -25.33 -26.19 91.56
N LEU A 168 -25.94 -25.63 90.51
CA LEU A 168 -27.35 -25.23 90.50
C LEU A 168 -28.28 -26.45 90.56
N GLN A 169 -27.99 -27.52 89.81
CA GLN A 169 -28.74 -28.78 89.89
C GLN A 169 -28.64 -29.40 91.29
N THR A 170 -27.46 -29.40 91.89
CA THR A 170 -27.26 -29.89 93.27
C THR A 170 -28.00 -29.02 94.29
N ALA A 171 -27.98 -27.70 94.14
CA ALA A 171 -28.71 -26.79 95.02
C ALA A 171 -30.24 -26.99 94.92
N VAL A 172 -30.76 -27.20 93.71
CA VAL A 172 -32.17 -27.56 93.50
C VAL A 172 -32.50 -28.90 94.18
N GLN A 173 -31.65 -29.91 94.04
CA GLN A 173 -31.88 -31.24 94.61
C GLN A 173 -31.78 -31.27 96.15
N CYS A 174 -30.87 -30.51 96.75
CA CYS A 174 -30.80 -30.29 98.20
C CYS A 174 -32.02 -29.53 98.73
N SER A 175 -32.55 -28.56 97.97
CA SER A 175 -33.78 -27.85 98.34
C SER A 175 -35.01 -28.79 98.33
N CYS A 176 -35.03 -29.77 97.42
CA CYS A 176 -36.09 -30.79 97.36
C CYS A 176 -35.98 -31.89 98.42
N HIS A 177 -34.78 -32.20 98.95
CA HIS A 177 -34.60 -33.20 100.02
C HIS A 177 -34.60 -32.62 101.44
N THR A 178 -34.44 -31.31 101.61
CA THR A 178 -34.52 -30.65 102.94
C THR A 178 -35.94 -30.23 103.33
N LEU A 179 -36.95 -30.49 102.49
CA LEU A 179 -38.37 -30.42 102.83
C LEU A 179 -38.98 -31.82 102.78
N PRO A 180 -38.77 -32.61 103.86
CA PRO A 180 -39.92 -32.98 104.65
C PRO A 180 -39.61 -33.00 106.15
N THR A 181 -39.56 -31.84 106.80
CA THR A 181 -40.00 -31.74 108.19
C THR A 181 -40.86 -30.49 108.34
N LEU A 182 -42.16 -30.70 108.12
CA LEU A 182 -43.23 -29.78 108.46
C LEU A 182 -43.14 -29.37 109.94
N PHE A 183 -43.15 -28.04 110.14
CA PHE A 183 -44.15 -27.30 110.92
C PHE A 183 -44.51 -27.77 112.34
N PRO A 184 -44.36 -26.91 113.37
CA PRO A 184 -45.16 -26.98 114.58
C PRO A 184 -46.48 -26.18 114.46
N ARG A 185 -47.58 -26.87 114.81
CA ARG A 185 -48.86 -26.43 115.41
C ARG A 185 -49.54 -25.13 114.94
N LYS A 186 -50.76 -25.28 114.41
CA LYS A 186 -51.92 -24.45 114.81
C LYS A 186 -53.03 -25.34 115.32
N GLY A 187 -53.44 -25.11 116.56
CA GLY A 187 -54.65 -25.69 117.14
C GLY A 187 -55.89 -25.10 116.48
N LEU A 188 -56.86 -25.96 116.18
CA LEU A 188 -58.25 -25.58 116.04
C LEU A 188 -59.02 -26.24 117.19
N LEU A 189 -59.49 -25.40 118.10
CA LEU A 189 -60.66 -25.67 118.94
C LEU A 189 -61.88 -25.81 118.03
N PHE A 190 -62.67 -26.88 118.18
CA PHE A 190 -64.11 -26.81 117.94
C PHE A 190 -64.82 -27.84 118.82
N GLN A 191 -65.70 -27.32 119.69
CA GLN A 191 -66.74 -28.02 120.44
C GLN A 191 -67.80 -28.56 119.47
N ASP A 192 -68.21 -29.81 119.61
CA ASP A 192 -69.46 -30.30 120.24
C ASP A 192 -69.61 -31.81 119.99
#